data_AF-A0A971SVW1-F1
#
_entry.id   AF-A0A971SVW1-F1
#
_cell.length_a   1.000
_cell.length_b   1.000
_cell.length_c   1.000
_cell.angle_alpha   90.00
_cell.angle_beta   90.00
_cell.angle_gamma   90.00
#
_symmetry.space_group_name_H-M   'P 1'
#
loop_
_entity.id
_entity.type
_entity.pdbx_description
1 polymer ?
#
loop_
_entity_poly.entity_id
_entity_poly.type
_entity_poly.pdbx_seq_one_letter_code
_entity_poly.pdbx_strand_id
1 'polypeptide(L)'
;MAKLMTPEARIAKARKIIEQARQIPVPETVGWERFSYTAQVKDTLRKAFELVKLIGYSPSTPAEVKADAKAVLDEIAAAEIEILKGKRES
;
A
#
# COMPACT_ATOMS: atom_id res chain seq x y z
N MET A 1 -21.46 -16.06 4.60
CA MET A 1 -20.90 -15.05 5.52
C MET A 1 -19.48 -14.72 5.07
N ALA A 2 -19.16 -13.44 4.83
CA ALA A 2 -17.79 -13.05 4.51
C ALA A 2 -16.91 -13.32 5.73
N LYS A 3 -15.85 -14.13 5.55
CA LYS A 3 -14.91 -14.45 6.63
C LYS A 3 -14.27 -13.14 7.10
N LEU A 4 -14.56 -12.74 8.35
CA LEU A 4 -13.91 -11.58 8.99
C LEU A 4 -12.39 -11.81 8.90
N MET A 5 -11.70 -10.97 8.13
CA MET A 5 -10.24 -11.05 8.03
C MET A 5 -9.61 -10.71 9.37
N THR A 6 -8.73 -11.57 9.85
CA THR A 6 -7.89 -11.33 11.02
C THR A 6 -6.88 -10.21 10.72
N PRO A 7 -6.32 -9.55 11.75
CA PRO A 7 -5.28 -8.53 11.57
C PRO A 7 -4.09 -9.01 10.73
N GLU A 8 -3.62 -10.24 10.94
CA GLU A 8 -2.51 -10.85 10.22
C GLU A 8 -2.85 -11.04 8.74
N ALA A 9 -4.08 -11.48 8.45
CA ALA A 9 -4.57 -11.59 7.08
C ALA A 9 -4.63 -10.22 6.39
N ARG A 10 -5.01 -9.15 7.12
CA ARG A 10 -5.03 -7.77 6.61
C ARG A 10 -3.64 -7.28 6.27
N ILE A 11 -2.66 -7.54 7.14
CA ILE A 11 -1.24 -7.22 6.93
C ILE A 11 -0.71 -7.95 5.69
N ALA A 12 -0.94 -9.26 5.59
CA ALA A 12 -0.50 -10.06 4.44
C ALA A 12 -1.15 -9.58 3.13
N LYS A 13 -2.43 -9.19 3.17
CA LYS A 13 -3.13 -8.64 2.00
C LYS A 13 -2.60 -7.24 1.63
N ALA A 14 -2.30 -6.39 2.61
CA ALA A 14 -1.74 -5.07 2.35
C ALA A 14 -0.37 -5.16 1.67
N ARG A 15 0.52 -6.06 2.11
CA ARG A 15 1.79 -6.33 1.43
C ARG A 15 1.61 -6.76 -0.02
N LYS A 16 0.65 -7.65 -0.29
CA LYS A 16 0.31 -8.04 -1.68
C LYS A 16 -0.18 -6.86 -2.53
N ILE A 17 -0.94 -5.94 -1.95
CA ILE A 17 -1.42 -4.75 -2.67
C ILE A 17 -0.26 -3.78 -2.96
N ILE A 18 0.72 -3.67 -2.07
CA ILE A 18 1.94 -2.88 -2.32
C ILE A 18 2.71 -3.47 -3.51
N GLU A 19 2.89 -4.79 -3.56
CA GLU A 19 3.49 -5.47 -4.72
C GLU A 19 2.71 -5.22 -6.00
N GLN A 20 1.36 -5.24 -5.94
CA GLN A 20 0.53 -4.89 -7.09
C GLN A 20 0.76 -3.45 -7.55
N ALA A 21 0.97 -2.50 -6.63
CA ALA A 21 1.26 -1.11 -6.99
C ALA A 21 2.60 -0.99 -7.75
N ARG A 22 3.61 -1.78 -7.38
CA ARG A 22 4.91 -1.85 -8.09
C ARG A 22 4.80 -2.44 -9.50
N GLN A 23 3.80 -3.29 -9.74
CA GLN A 23 3.55 -3.92 -11.03
C GLN A 23 2.72 -3.07 -11.99
N ILE A 24 2.20 -1.92 -11.55
CA ILE A 24 1.42 -1.03 -12.42
C ILE A 24 2.35 -0.53 -13.54
N PRO A 25 2.01 -0.75 -14.82
CA PRO A 25 2.85 -0.37 -15.93
C PRO A 25 3.00 1.15 -15.98
N VAL A 26 4.24 1.61 -16.08
CA VAL A 26 4.54 3.04 -16.25
C VAL A 26 4.24 3.43 -17.69
N PRO A 27 3.38 4.42 -17.94
CA PRO A 27 3.12 4.91 -19.29
C PRO A 27 4.38 5.59 -19.85
N GLU A 28 4.66 5.36 -21.12
CA GLU A 28 5.78 5.98 -21.85
C GLU A 28 5.53 7.47 -22.14
N THR A 29 4.26 7.84 -22.25
CA THR A 29 3.80 9.19 -22.56
C THR A 29 3.67 10.05 -21.30
N VAL A 30 4.04 11.32 -21.44
CA VAL A 30 3.70 12.36 -20.46
C VAL A 30 2.30 12.90 -20.75
N GLY A 31 1.59 13.34 -19.71
CA GLY A 31 0.23 13.89 -19.83
C GLY A 31 -0.82 13.10 -19.08
N TRP A 32 -2.01 12.93 -19.67
CA TRP A 32 -3.16 12.30 -19.02
C TRP A 32 -2.86 10.86 -18.58
N GLU A 33 -2.12 10.09 -19.38
CA GLU A 33 -1.76 8.72 -19.02
C GLU A 33 -0.87 8.67 -17.77
N ARG A 34 0.13 9.56 -17.66
CA ARG A 34 0.97 9.69 -16.46
C ARG A 34 0.18 10.15 -15.23
N PHE A 35 -0.81 11.01 -15.43
CA PHE A 35 -1.71 11.43 -14.35
C PHE A 35 -2.59 10.26 -13.88
N SER A 36 -3.22 9.53 -14.80
CA SER A 36 -4.02 8.33 -14.51
C SER A 36 -3.20 7.25 -13.82
N TYR A 37 -1.97 6.99 -14.29
CA TYR A 37 -1.01 6.11 -13.63
C TYR A 37 -0.75 6.53 -12.19
N THR A 38 -0.46 7.82 -11.96
CA THR A 38 -0.19 8.34 -10.61
C THR A 38 -1.40 8.16 -9.70
N ALA A 39 -2.60 8.42 -10.22
CA ALA A 39 -3.85 8.21 -9.50
C ALA A 39 -4.07 6.72 -9.16
N GLN A 40 -3.79 5.81 -10.10
CA GLN A 40 -3.94 4.38 -9.91
C GLN A 40 -2.96 3.82 -8.86
N VAL A 41 -1.70 4.26 -8.89
CA VAL A 41 -0.69 3.90 -7.87
C VAL A 41 -1.14 4.37 -6.50
N LYS A 42 -1.52 5.65 -6.36
CA LYS A 42 -1.99 6.22 -5.09
C LYS A 42 -3.26 5.53 -4.57
N ASP A 43 -4.22 5.23 -5.44
CA ASP A 43 -5.44 4.51 -5.05
C ASP A 43 -5.14 3.09 -4.57
N THR A 44 -4.21 2.39 -5.24
CA THR A 44 -3.78 1.04 -4.86
C THR A 44 -3.10 1.05 -3.51
N LEU A 45 -2.15 1.96 -3.29
CA LEU A 45 -1.48 2.12 -1.99
C LEU A 45 -2.45 2.55 -0.88
N ARG A 46 -3.45 3.39 -1.19
CA ARG A 46 -4.53 3.75 -0.26
C ARG A 46 -5.33 2.52 0.17
N LYS A 47 -5.63 1.58 -0.73
CA LYS A 47 -6.31 0.33 -0.37
C LYS A 47 -5.49 -0.51 0.61
N ALA A 48 -4.15 -0.56 0.45
CA ALA A 48 -3.28 -1.22 1.42
C ALA A 48 -3.31 -0.51 2.78
N PHE A 49 -3.24 0.83 2.79
CA PHE A 49 -3.29 1.65 4.00
C PHE A 49 -4.57 1.43 4.81
N GLU A 50 -5.72 1.46 4.15
CA GLU A 50 -7.03 1.28 4.80
C GLU A 50 -7.16 -0.08 5.52
N LEU A 51 -6.47 -1.12 5.05
CA LEU A 51 -6.48 -2.44 5.68
C LEU A 51 -5.73 -2.48 7.01
N VAL A 52 -4.65 -1.72 7.14
CA VAL A 52 -3.73 -1.81 8.28
C VAL A 52 -3.83 -0.63 9.25
N LYS A 53 -4.32 0.53 8.82
CA LYS A 53 -4.36 1.75 9.65
C LYS A 53 -5.06 1.56 11.00
N LEU A 54 -6.10 0.72 11.06
CA LEU A 54 -6.88 0.50 12.27
C LEU A 54 -6.29 -0.56 13.22
N ILE A 55 -5.32 -1.36 12.75
CA ILE A 55 -4.75 -2.47 13.53
C ILE A 55 -3.99 -1.95 14.76
N GLY A 56 -3.28 -0.83 14.61
CA GLY A 56 -2.52 -0.19 15.70
C GLY A 56 -3.39 0.34 16.84
N TYR A 57 -4.60 0.80 16.53
CA TYR A 57 -5.53 1.39 17.50
C TYR A 57 -6.34 0.36 18.29
N SER A 58 -6.36 -0.90 17.84
CA SER A 58 -7.10 -1.96 18.52
C SER A 58 -6.39 -2.37 19.83
N PRO A 59 -7.06 -2.29 20.99
CA PRO A 59 -6.48 -2.68 22.28
C PRO A 59 -6.25 -4.19 22.38
N SER A 60 -7.03 -4.99 21.64
CA SER A 60 -6.97 -6.47 21.65
C SER A 60 -5.92 -7.04 20.70
N THR A 61 -5.21 -6.20 19.94
CA THR A 61 -4.18 -6.65 19.00
C THR A 61 -2.84 -6.83 19.71
N PRO A 62 -2.14 -7.97 19.55
CA PRO A 62 -0.80 -8.17 20.10
C PRO A 62 0.20 -7.10 19.65
N ALA A 63 1.19 -6.81 20.49
CA ALA A 63 2.22 -5.80 20.19
C ALA A 63 3.00 -6.12 18.89
N GLU A 64 3.28 -7.40 18.63
CA GLU A 64 3.96 -7.87 17.41
C GLU A 64 3.16 -7.52 16.15
N VAL A 65 1.85 -7.78 16.17
CA VAL A 65 0.95 -7.49 15.04
C VAL A 65 0.80 -5.98 14.82
N LYS A 66 0.87 -5.17 15.88
CA LYS A 66 0.92 -3.70 15.75
C LYS A 66 2.22 -3.22 15.12
N ALA A 67 3.34 -3.83 15.49
CA ALA A 67 4.64 -3.54 14.90
C ALA A 67 4.66 -3.90 13.40
N ASP A 68 4.11 -5.05 13.03
CA ASP A 68 3.96 -5.45 11.62
C ASP A 68 3.07 -4.49 10.83
N ALA A 69 1.92 -4.09 11.40
CA ALA A 69 1.05 -3.10 10.76
C ALA A 69 1.77 -1.77 10.55
N LYS A 70 2.57 -1.32 11.53
CA LYS A 70 3.41 -0.13 11.39
C LYS A 70 4.46 -0.29 10.30
N ALA A 71 5.15 -1.43 10.25
CA ALA A 71 6.14 -1.70 9.20
C ALA A 71 5.51 -1.64 7.80
N VAL A 72 4.28 -2.15 7.64
CA VAL A 72 3.54 -2.04 6.36
C VAL A 72 3.17 -0.59 6.05
N LEU A 73 2.79 0.23 7.02
CA LEU A 73 2.54 1.66 6.80
C LEU A 73 3.80 2.40 6.31
N ASP A 74 4.94 2.10 6.92
CA ASP A 74 6.24 2.65 6.53
C ASP A 74 6.63 2.15 5.11
N GLU A 75 6.34 0.89 4.78
CA GLU A 75 6.53 0.31 3.44
C GLU A 75 5.65 0.97 2.37
N ILE A 76 4.40 1.29 2.68
CA ILE A 76 3.49 2.01 1.76
C ILE A 76 4.08 3.38 1.39
N ALA A 77 4.57 4.11 2.38
CA ALA A 77 5.18 5.43 2.16
C ALA A 77 6.46 5.33 1.33
N ALA A 78 7.29 4.32 1.61
CA ALA A 78 8.49 4.04 0.82
C ALA A 78 8.14 3.67 -0.63
N ALA A 79 7.16 2.78 -0.84
CA ALA A 79 6.70 2.36 -2.15
C ALA A 79 6.13 3.54 -2.96
N GLU A 80 5.38 4.46 -2.34
CA GLU A 80 4.89 5.66 -3.04
C GLU A 80 6.04 6.50 -3.58
N ILE A 81 7.08 6.72 -2.77
CA ILE A 81 8.27 7.47 -3.16
C ILE A 81 9.06 6.72 -4.25
N GLU A 82 9.29 5.43 -4.08
CA GLU A 82 9.98 4.55 -5.03
C GLU A 82 9.29 4.59 -6.40
N ILE A 83 7.97 4.35 -6.44
CA ILE A 83 7.18 4.22 -7.67
C ILE A 83 6.98 5.57 -8.38
N LEU A 84 6.77 6.66 -7.62
CA LEU A 84 6.40 7.96 -8.20
C LEU A 84 7.56 8.95 -8.31
N LYS A 85 8.52 8.94 -7.38
CA LYS A 85 9.69 9.85 -7.39
C LYS A 85 10.94 9.21 -8.00
N GLY A 86 11.11 7.90 -7.88
CA GLY A 86 12.31 7.18 -8.34
C GLY A 86 12.59 7.22 -9.85
N LYS A 87 11.71 7.80 -10.67
CA LYS A 87 11.85 7.88 -12.14
C LYS A 87 11.74 9.31 -12.70
N ARG A 88 11.97 10.34 -11.88
CA ARG A 88 11.99 11.74 -12.34
C ARG A 88 13.32 12.16 -12.97
N GLU A 89 14.32 11.26 -12.98
CA GLU A 89 15.63 11.46 -13.60
C GLU A 89 15.87 10.37 -14.65
N SER A 90 15.46 10.63 -15.88
CA SER A 90 15.94 9.99 -17.12
C SER A 90 15.64 10.91 -18.29
#